data_AF-A0A931A8V0-F1
#
_entry.id   AF-A0A931A8V0-F1
#
_cell.length_a   1.000
_cell.length_b   1.000
_cell.length_c   1.000
_cell.angle_alpha   90.00
_cell.angle_beta   90.00
_cell.angle_gamma   90.00
#
_symmetry.space_group_name_H-M   'P 1'
#
loop_
_entity.id
_entity.type
_entity.pdbx_description
1 polymer ?
#
loop_
_entity_poly.entity_id
_entity_poly.type
_entity_poly.pdbx_seq_one_letter_code
_entity_poly.pdbx_strand_id
1 'polypeptide(L)' 'MDESAFVLANEHGLVMHVFDVAARGVMRAIRQGEDIGTRITADAGTA' A
#
# COMPACT_ATOMS: atom_id res chain seq x y z
N MET A 1 0.77 12.21 0.65
CA MET A 1 -0.53 11.73 1.15
C MET A 1 -0.84 12.53 2.39
N ASP A 2 -2.06 13.03 2.55
CA ASP A 2 -2.50 13.76 3.75
C ASP A 2 -3.09 12.80 4.80
N GLU A 3 -3.24 13.29 6.03
CA GLU A 3 -3.76 12.51 7.16
C GLU A 3 -5.19 12.01 6.91
N SER A 4 -6.05 12.84 6.31
CA SER A 4 -7.43 12.45 5.98
C SER A 4 -7.52 11.25 5.04
N ALA A 5 -6.61 11.14 4.06
CA ALA A 5 -6.55 10.00 3.15
C ALA A 5 -6.12 8.71 3.86
N PHE A 6 -5.23 8.79 4.87
CA PHE A 6 -4.86 7.63 5.69
C PHE A 6 -6.02 7.14 6.54
N VAL A 7 -6.76 8.06 7.18
CA VAL A 7 -7.94 7.70 7.97
C VAL A 7 -8.99 7.00 7.11
N LEU A 8 -9.29 7.56 5.92
CA LEU A 8 -10.22 6.95 4.97
C LEU A 8 -9.76 5.57 4.50
N ALA A 9 -8.46 5.41 4.24
CA ALA A 9 -7.90 4.12 3.83
C ALA A 9 -8.04 3.06 4.93
N ASN A 10 -7.87 3.44 6.19
CA ASN A 10 -8.08 2.54 7.32
C ASN A 10 -9.56 2.16 7.49
N GLU A 11 -10.48 3.12 7.42
CA GLU A 11 -11.93 2.90 7.57
C GLU A 11 -12.50 1.95 6.51
N HIS A 12 -11.96 1.99 5.29
CA HIS A 12 -12.42 1.17 4.17
C HIS A 12 -11.53 -0.05 3.86
N GLY A 13 -10.51 -0.33 4.69
CA GLY A 13 -9.62 -1.47 4.49
C GLY A 13 -8.81 -1.41 3.18
N LEU A 14 -8.47 -0.20 2.73
CA LEU A 14 -7.71 0.00 1.49
C LEU A 14 -6.23 -0.36 1.70
N VAL A 15 -5.69 -1.16 0.79
CA VAL A 15 -4.25 -1.46 0.71
C VAL A 15 -3.55 -0.37 -0.10
N MET A 16 -2.51 0.21 0.47
CA MET A 16 -1.69 1.24 -0.18
C MET A 16 -0.26 0.73 -0.39
N HIS A 17 0.28 0.99 -1.57
CA HIS A 17 1.68 0.69 -1.89
C HIS A 17 2.43 1.99 -2.15
N VAL A 18 3.43 2.28 -1.32
CA VAL A 18 4.34 3.41 -1.51
C VAL A 18 5.62 2.87 -2.14
N PHE A 19 5.88 3.27 -3.37
CA PHE A 19 7.03 2.79 -4.15
C PHE A 19 7.58 3.90 -5.05
N ASP A 20 8.83 3.74 -5.48
CA ASP A 20 9.44 4.63 -6.46
C ASP A 20 8.91 4.34 -7.87
N VAL A 21 8.22 5.32 -8.46
CA VAL A 21 7.68 5.23 -9.82
C VAL A 21 8.76 5.27 -10.90
N ALA A 22 9.94 5.81 -10.60
CA ALA A 22 11.06 5.88 -11.55
C ALA A 22 11.73 4.50 -11.74
N ALA A 23 11.56 3.58 -10.79
CA ALA A 23 12.06 2.23 -10.88
C ALA A 23 11.23 1.41 -11.89
N ARG A 24 11.85 1.10 -13.04
CA ARG A 24 11.20 0.38 -14.14
C ARG A 24 10.72 -1.00 -13.68
N GLY A 25 9.45 -1.29 -13.92
CA GLY A 25 8.86 -2.61 -13.67
C GLY A 25 8.28 -2.81 -12.28
N VAL A 26 8.47 -1.87 -11.35
CA VAL A 26 8.02 -1.99 -9.96
C VAL A 26 6.49 -2.10 -9.85
N MET A 27 5.73 -1.36 -10.67
CA MET A 27 4.26 -1.53 -10.70
C MET A 27 3.82 -2.95 -11.06
N ARG A 28 4.52 -3.60 -12.00
CA ARG A 28 4.17 -4.95 -12.43
C ARG A 28 4.55 -5.97 -11.36
N ALA A 29 5.72 -5.80 -10.75
CA ALA A 29 6.22 -6.60 -9.65
C ALA A 29 5.32 -6.56 -8.41
N ILE A 30 4.90 -5.37 -7.97
CA ILE A 30 3.95 -5.20 -6.86
C ILE A 30 2.64 -5.94 -7.14
N ARG A 31 2.14 -5.86 -8.38
CA ARG A 31 0.92 -6.58 -8.78
C ARG A 31 1.09 -8.11 -8.80
N GLN A 32 2.31 -8.61 -8.93
CA GLN A 32 2.64 -10.03 -8.88
C GLN A 32 2.87 -10.54 -7.45
N GLY A 33 2.77 -9.66 -6.45
CA GLY A 33 2.97 -10.00 -5.05
C GLY A 33 4.42 -9.87 -4.58
N GLU A 34 5.31 -9.27 -5.36
CA GLU A 34 6.63 -8.90 -4.86
C GLU A 34 6.50 -7.74 -3.87
N ASP A 35 7.12 -7.90 -2.71
CA ASP A 35 7.12 -6.89 -1.65
C ASP A 35 8.19 -5.83 -1.94
N ILE A 36 7.84 -4.93 -2.87
CA ILE A 36 8.70 -3.80 -3.27
C ILE A 36 8.16 -2.51 -2.69
N GLY A 37 9.01 -1.79 -1.95
CA GLY A 37 8.67 -0.52 -1.31
C GLY A 37 8.05 -0.76 0.07
N THR A 38 7.00 0.00 0.41
CA THR A 38 6.27 -0.15 1.67
C THR A 38 4.81 -0.44 1.40
N ARG A 39 4.33 -1.58 1.89
CA ARG A 39 2.92 -1.95 1.91
C ARG A 39 2.28 -1.45 3.20
N ILE A 40 1.21 -0.67 3.07
CA ILE A 40 0.39 -0.16 4.17
C ILE A 40 -0.98 -0.81 4.04
N THR A 41 -1.41 -1.51 5.07
CA THR A 41 -2.73 -2.15 5.14
C THR A 41 -3.41 -1.78 6.44
N ALA A 42 -4.74 -1.76 6.45
CA ALA A 42 -5.50 -1.74 7.70
C ALA A 42 -5.08 -2.95 8.55
N ASP A 43 -5.01 -2.75 9.86
CA ASP A 43 -4.49 -3.72 10.82
C ASP A 43 -5.14 -5.10 10.62
N ALA A 44 -4.31 -6.14 10.61
CA ALA A 44 -4.78 -7.51 10.56
C ALA A 44 -5.25 -7.85 11.97
N GLY A 45 -6.50 -7.48 12.29
CA GLY A 45 -7.12 -7.81 13.56
C GLY A 45 -7.00 -9.31 13.84
N THR A 46 -5.99 -9.70 14.61
CA THR A 46 -6.00 -10.94 15.37
C THR A 46 -6.95 -10.71 16.53
N ALA A 47 -8.23 -11.01 16.29
CA ALA A 47 -9.22 -11.26 17.32
C ALA A 47 -8.91 -12.56 18.07
#